data_AF-A0AAD4BND4-F1
#
_entry.id   AF-A0AAD4BND4-F1
#
_cell.length_a   1.000
_cell.length_b   1.000
_cell.length_c   1.000
_cell.angle_alpha   90.00
_cell.angle_beta   90.00
_cell.angle_gamma   90.00
#
_symmetry.space_group_name_H-M   'P 1'
#
loop_
_entity.id
_entity.type
_entity.pdbx_description
1 polymer ?
#
loop_
_entity_poly.entity_id
_entity_poly.type
_entity_poly.pdbx_seq_one_letter_code
_entity_poly.pdbx_strand_id
1 'polypeptide(L)'
;MPPLPSDLDSFTVKIFSCHYVCNQPVSIASTKPDSQNVLLNQPIQTWQAKKIRDGVLRLSIGGYPFTGVDPDGNVTVFMHPEHDSDWYVTYQKDGYLIELPSNRNKVWTADFSDDSTNPRVRIVIKDRYKKDDDISKKTTQWFDFVDVVKE
;
A
#
# COMPACT_ATOMS: atom_id res chain seq x y z
N MET A 1 -15.35 0.10 -10.41
CA MET A 1 -15.39 0.48 -8.98
C MET A 1 -15.63 1.98 -8.87
N PRO A 2 -16.24 2.47 -7.78
CA PRO A 2 -16.54 3.89 -7.62
C PRO A 2 -15.27 4.71 -7.33
N PRO A 3 -15.29 6.03 -7.59
CA PRO A 3 -14.25 6.96 -7.11
C PRO A 3 -14.12 6.89 -5.59
N LEU A 4 -12.97 7.30 -5.04
CA LEU A 4 -12.81 7.46 -3.58
C LEU A 4 -13.98 8.30 -3.06
N PRO A 5 -14.57 7.96 -1.89
CA PRO A 5 -15.65 8.76 -1.33
C PRO A 5 -15.17 10.19 -1.11
N SER A 6 -15.69 11.14 -1.91
CA SER A 6 -15.29 12.55 -1.84
C SER A 6 -15.64 13.18 -0.49
N ASP A 7 -16.68 12.64 0.14
CA ASP A 7 -17.38 13.21 1.30
C ASP A 7 -16.94 12.57 2.62
N LEU A 8 -15.92 11.69 2.60
CA LEU A 8 -15.42 11.03 3.81
C LEU A 8 -14.02 11.52 4.17
N ASP A 9 -13.88 11.96 5.41
CA ASP A 9 -12.59 12.36 5.99
C ASP A 9 -11.76 11.15 6.45
N SER A 10 -12.39 10.02 6.77
CA SER A 10 -11.74 8.77 7.15
C SER A 10 -12.59 7.55 6.78
N PHE A 11 -11.93 6.48 6.35
CA PHE A 11 -12.59 5.22 5.97
C PHE A 11 -11.62 4.04 6.07
N THR A 12 -12.18 2.86 6.28
CA THR A 12 -11.42 1.59 6.27
C THR A 12 -11.30 1.08 4.84
N VAL A 13 -10.14 0.55 4.46
CA VAL A 13 -9.94 -0.18 3.19
C VAL A 13 -9.21 -1.49 3.41
N LYS A 14 -9.50 -2.47 2.56
CA LYS A 14 -8.62 -3.62 2.37
C LYS A 14 -7.85 -3.41 1.08
N ILE A 15 -6.52 -3.37 1.19
CA ILE A 15 -5.62 -3.23 0.05
C ILE A 15 -5.16 -4.61 -0.37
N PHE A 16 -5.49 -5.02 -1.59
CA PHE A 16 -5.03 -6.27 -2.18
C PHE A 16 -4.17 -6.01 -3.42
N SER A 17 -3.14 -6.83 -3.63
CA SER A 17 -2.62 -7.06 -4.98
C SER A 17 -3.35 -8.27 -5.55
N CYS A 18 -3.97 -8.13 -6.72
CA CYS A 18 -4.56 -9.26 -7.44
C CYS A 18 -3.53 -10.40 -7.53
N HIS A 19 -3.80 -11.55 -6.90
CA HIS A 19 -3.37 -12.93 -7.25
C HIS A 19 -3.07 -13.91 -6.09
N TYR A 20 -3.17 -13.61 -4.79
CA TYR A 20 -2.89 -14.64 -3.76
C TYR A 20 -3.82 -14.71 -2.55
N VAL A 21 -3.99 -15.94 -2.07
CA VAL A 21 -4.69 -16.35 -0.83
C VAL A 21 -3.76 -16.10 0.36
N CYS A 22 -4.24 -15.38 1.38
CA CYS A 22 -3.47 -15.03 2.58
C CYS A 22 -3.24 -16.25 3.50
N ASN A 23 -2.01 -16.41 4.02
CA ASN A 23 -1.71 -17.41 5.04
C ASN A 23 -1.94 -16.88 6.47
N GLN A 24 -2.13 -17.80 7.42
CA GLN A 24 -2.52 -17.55 8.82
C GLN A 24 -1.44 -16.81 9.66
N PRO A 25 -1.82 -16.16 10.79
CA PRO A 25 -0.93 -15.28 11.55
C PRO A 25 0.24 -16.00 12.20
N VAL A 26 1.42 -15.38 12.14
CA VAL A 26 2.57 -15.73 12.97
C VAL A 26 2.67 -14.72 14.12
N SER A 27 2.90 -15.26 15.32
CA SER A 27 2.90 -14.67 16.67
C SER A 27 3.30 -13.18 16.82
N ILE A 28 2.68 -12.52 17.81
CA ILE A 28 2.83 -11.08 18.14
C ILE A 28 4.02 -10.90 19.10
N ALA A 29 4.99 -10.05 18.75
CA ALA A 29 6.05 -9.60 19.65
C ALA A 29 5.50 -8.63 20.73
N SER A 30 5.98 -8.74 21.98
CA SER A 30 5.45 -8.00 23.15
C SER A 30 5.75 -6.50 23.17
N THR A 31 6.64 -6.03 22.30
CA THR A 31 6.91 -4.61 22.05
C THR A 31 6.79 -4.36 20.57
N LYS A 32 5.88 -3.47 20.20
CA LYS A 32 5.68 -3.06 18.82
C LYS A 32 6.92 -2.29 18.36
N PRO A 33 7.62 -2.71 17.29
CA PRO A 33 8.81 -2.00 16.81
C PRO A 33 8.42 -0.61 16.29
N ASP A 34 9.39 0.31 16.24
CA ASP A 34 9.17 1.66 15.71
C ASP A 34 8.78 1.66 14.23
N SER A 35 9.23 0.65 13.50
CA SER A 35 8.87 0.41 12.10
C SER A 35 8.87 -1.07 11.70
N GLN A 36 8.12 -1.40 10.64
CA GLN A 36 8.16 -2.73 9.99
C GLN A 36 7.72 -2.65 8.53
N ASN A 37 8.22 -3.56 7.68
CA ASN A 37 7.82 -3.62 6.28
C ASN A 37 6.41 -4.16 6.11
N VAL A 38 5.68 -3.60 5.14
CA VAL A 38 4.35 -4.06 4.79
C VAL A 38 4.45 -5.33 3.93
N LEU A 39 3.78 -6.40 4.38
CA LEU A 39 3.70 -7.68 3.66
C LEU A 39 2.24 -7.94 3.25
N LEU A 40 1.98 -8.07 1.94
CA LEU A 40 0.63 -8.23 1.38
C LEU A 40 0.05 -9.65 1.54
N ASN A 41 0.88 -10.64 1.84
CA ASN A 41 0.46 -12.05 1.95
C ASN A 41 0.43 -12.58 3.40
N GLN A 42 0.52 -11.68 4.38
CA GLN A 42 0.24 -11.94 5.79
C GLN A 42 -1.26 -11.77 6.06
N PRO A 43 -1.80 -12.17 7.24
CA PRO A 43 -3.21 -11.97 7.55
C PRO A 43 -3.63 -10.54 7.24
N ILE A 44 -4.76 -10.39 6.54
CA ILE A 44 -5.27 -9.11 6.08
C ILE A 44 -5.34 -8.17 7.26
N GLN A 45 -4.46 -7.18 7.27
CA GLN A 45 -4.53 -6.10 8.23
C GLN A 45 -5.44 -5.03 7.63
N THR A 46 -6.45 -4.66 8.39
CA THR A 46 -7.35 -3.56 8.04
C THR A 46 -6.53 -2.28 7.89
N TRP A 47 -6.58 -1.67 6.72
CA TRP A 47 -5.99 -0.35 6.51
C TRP A 47 -7.02 0.71 6.84
N GLN A 48 -6.54 1.80 7.41
CA GLN A 48 -7.30 3.02 7.57
C GLN A 48 -6.72 4.06 6.62
N ALA A 49 -7.62 4.75 5.92
CA ALA A 49 -7.28 5.86 5.05
C ALA A 49 -7.92 7.13 5.63
N LYS A 50 -7.08 8.14 5.87
CA LYS A 50 -7.52 9.48 6.27
C LYS A 50 -7.29 10.45 5.12
N LYS A 51 -8.34 11.16 4.70
CA LYS A 51 -8.23 12.20 3.69
C LYS A 51 -7.49 13.40 4.28
N ILE A 52 -6.40 13.80 3.64
CA ILE A 52 -5.64 15.01 4.02
C ILE A 52 -6.08 16.18 3.16
N ARG A 53 -6.28 15.93 1.86
CA ARG A 53 -6.87 16.84 0.86
C ARG A 53 -7.31 16.01 -0.36
N ASP A 54 -7.88 16.65 -1.36
CA ASP A 54 -8.33 15.95 -2.57
C ASP A 54 -7.20 15.17 -3.25
N GLY A 55 -7.44 13.87 -3.44
CA GLY A 55 -6.48 12.93 -4.03
C GLY A 55 -5.26 12.61 -3.15
N VAL A 56 -5.21 13.06 -1.88
CA VAL A 56 -4.11 12.78 -0.96
C VAL A 56 -4.61 12.13 0.32
N LEU A 57 -4.10 10.93 0.59
CA LEU A 57 -4.50 10.09 1.72
C LEU A 57 -3.31 9.78 2.62
N ARG A 58 -3.53 9.79 3.93
CA ARG A 58 -2.65 9.14 4.90
C ARG A 58 -3.15 7.73 5.13
N LEU A 59 -2.26 6.75 4.98
CA LEU A 59 -2.56 5.33 5.12
C LEU A 59 -1.93 4.79 6.40
N SER A 60 -2.72 4.13 7.24
CA SER A 60 -2.32 3.47 8.49
C SER A 60 -2.79 2.02 8.53
N ILE A 61 -2.09 1.17 9.28
CA ILE A 61 -2.36 -0.27 9.31
C ILE A 61 -1.81 -0.90 10.59
N GLY A 62 -2.52 -1.88 11.17
CA GLY A 62 -2.00 -2.62 12.35
C GLY A 62 -1.66 -1.72 13.54
N GLY A 63 -2.37 -0.59 13.68
CA GLY A 63 -2.12 0.45 14.68
C GLY A 63 -0.87 1.30 14.45
N TYR A 64 -0.20 1.19 13.30
CA TYR A 64 0.87 2.11 12.91
C TYR A 64 0.23 3.32 12.22
N PRO A 65 0.35 4.52 12.79
CA PRO A 65 -0.32 5.73 12.29
C PRO A 65 0.25 6.25 10.96
N PHE A 66 1.44 5.81 10.55
CA PHE A 66 2.10 6.29 9.34
C PHE A 66 2.58 5.14 8.47
N THR A 67 2.63 5.43 7.18
CA THR A 67 3.33 4.66 6.16
C THR A 67 4.35 5.58 5.50
N GLY A 68 5.43 5.03 4.96
CA GLY A 68 6.49 5.78 4.31
C GLY A 68 7.37 4.84 3.49
N VAL A 69 8.54 5.33 3.08
CA VAL A 69 9.50 4.58 2.26
C VAL A 69 10.80 4.43 3.04
N ASP A 70 11.30 3.19 3.17
CA ASP A 70 12.62 2.94 3.75
C ASP A 70 13.76 3.25 2.75
N PRO A 71 15.03 3.31 3.18
CA PRO A 71 16.16 3.57 2.29
C PRO A 71 16.33 2.56 1.14
N ASP A 72 15.78 1.35 1.29
CA ASP A 72 15.83 0.30 0.27
C ASP A 72 14.66 0.39 -0.73
N GLY A 73 13.76 1.38 -0.55
CA GLY A 73 12.62 1.62 -1.43
C GLY A 73 11.40 0.75 -1.12
N ASN A 74 11.34 0.07 0.04
CA ASN A 74 10.15 -0.64 0.48
C ASN A 74 9.16 0.34 1.14
N VAL A 75 7.87 0.04 1.02
CA VAL A 75 6.85 0.69 1.83
C VAL A 75 6.83 0.06 3.21
N THR A 76 7.00 0.91 4.22
CA THR A 76 7.20 0.54 5.62
C THR A 76 6.18 1.32 6.45
N VAL A 77 5.77 0.76 7.58
CA VAL A 77 4.87 1.42 8.54
C VAL A 77 5.66 1.90 9.74
N PHE A 78 5.25 3.03 10.31
CA PHE A 78 6.00 3.74 11.35
C PHE A 78 5.09 4.22 12.49
N MET A 79 5.64 4.21 13.71
CA MET A 79 4.98 4.78 14.90
C MET A 79 5.07 6.31 14.95
N HIS A 80 6.09 6.87 14.30
CA HIS A 80 6.36 8.30 14.21
C HIS A 80 6.22 8.78 12.76
N PRO A 81 5.90 10.06 12.53
CA PRO A 81 5.78 10.59 11.18
C PRO A 81 7.14 10.56 10.48
N GLU A 82 7.17 9.94 9.31
CA GLU A 82 8.32 9.90 8.41
C GLU A 82 8.11 10.80 7.19
N HIS A 83 9.19 11.00 6.43
CA HIS A 83 9.11 11.56 5.09
C HIS A 83 8.17 10.71 4.21
N ASP A 84 7.46 11.38 3.29
CA ASP A 84 6.58 10.73 2.30
C ASP A 84 5.40 9.92 2.90
N SER A 85 4.75 10.45 3.94
CA SER A 85 3.63 9.78 4.64
C SER A 85 2.22 10.10 4.15
N ASP A 86 2.08 11.00 3.17
CA ASP A 86 0.81 11.46 2.62
C ASP A 86 0.73 11.17 1.11
N TRP A 87 0.10 10.06 0.74
CA TRP A 87 0.15 9.48 -0.61
C TRP A 87 -0.84 10.12 -1.59
N TYR A 88 -0.41 10.31 -2.84
CA TYR A 88 -1.33 10.65 -3.92
C TYR A 88 -2.04 9.38 -4.40
N VAL A 89 -3.37 9.33 -4.30
CA VAL A 89 -4.17 8.17 -4.67
C VAL A 89 -5.13 8.53 -5.80
N THR A 90 -4.94 7.89 -6.95
CA THR A 90 -5.74 8.15 -8.15
C THR A 90 -6.37 6.87 -8.66
N TYR A 91 -7.69 6.88 -8.90
CA TYR A 91 -8.37 5.76 -9.54
C TYR A 91 -8.06 5.75 -11.06
N GLN A 92 -7.66 4.61 -11.59
CA GLN A 92 -7.46 4.40 -13.03
C GLN A 92 -7.99 3.03 -13.45
N LYS A 93 -8.92 3.04 -14.42
CA LYS A 93 -9.57 1.87 -15.06
C LYS A 93 -10.01 0.77 -14.10
N ASP A 94 -9.06 -0.01 -13.61
CA ASP A 94 -9.22 -1.28 -12.90
C ASP A 94 -8.63 -1.27 -11.47
N GLY A 95 -8.21 -0.11 -10.94
CA GLY A 95 -7.76 0.00 -9.55
C GLY A 95 -7.21 1.38 -9.17
N TYR A 96 -6.58 1.47 -8.00
CA TYR A 96 -5.95 2.69 -7.51
C TYR A 96 -4.44 2.66 -7.74
N LEU A 97 -3.92 3.78 -8.25
CA LEU A 97 -2.50 4.10 -8.28
C LEU A 97 -2.15 4.89 -7.03
N ILE A 98 -1.12 4.45 -6.32
CA ILE A 98 -0.61 5.13 -5.13
C ILE A 98 0.78 5.68 -5.49
N GLU A 99 0.89 6.99 -5.61
CA GLU A 99 2.08 7.70 -6.08
C GLU A 99 2.86 8.30 -4.90
N LEU A 100 4.19 8.26 -5.00
CA LEU A 100 5.09 8.83 -4.02
C LEU A 100 4.92 10.36 -3.95
N PRO A 101 4.82 10.97 -2.75
CA PRO A 101 4.56 12.40 -2.61
C PRO A 101 5.70 13.26 -3.14
N SER A 102 6.94 12.87 -2.84
CA SER A 102 8.16 13.53 -3.33
C SER A 102 8.40 13.37 -4.83
N ASN A 103 7.82 12.36 -5.49
CA ASN A 103 7.96 12.14 -6.93
C ASN A 103 6.80 11.32 -7.51
N ARG A 104 5.86 11.99 -8.19
CA ARG A 104 4.67 11.36 -8.79
C ARG A 104 4.95 10.40 -9.95
N ASN A 105 6.19 10.31 -10.43
CA ASN A 105 6.59 9.27 -11.39
C ASN A 105 6.96 7.95 -10.69
N LYS A 106 6.99 7.92 -9.36
CA LYS A 106 7.24 6.71 -8.58
C LYS A 106 5.96 6.26 -7.90
N VAL A 107 5.69 4.96 -7.94
CA VAL A 107 4.41 4.37 -7.51
C VAL A 107 4.62 3.10 -6.71
N TRP A 108 3.65 2.78 -5.87
CA TRP A 108 3.60 1.48 -5.21
C TRP A 108 3.50 0.38 -6.26
N THR A 109 4.30 -0.66 -6.10
CA THR A 109 4.27 -1.88 -6.91
C THR A 109 4.42 -3.06 -5.96
N ALA A 110 3.66 -4.13 -6.19
CA ALA A 110 3.89 -5.38 -5.48
C ALA A 110 5.17 -6.03 -6.01
N ASP A 111 6.13 -6.27 -5.12
CA ASP A 111 7.36 -7.02 -5.42
C ASP A 111 7.26 -8.41 -4.83
N PHE A 112 7.48 -9.40 -5.69
CA PHE A 112 7.44 -10.80 -5.34
C PHE A 112 8.87 -11.24 -5.09
N SER A 113 9.20 -11.58 -3.84
CA SER A 113 10.49 -12.21 -3.58
C SER A 113 10.49 -13.62 -4.19
N ASP A 114 11.53 -13.98 -4.95
CA ASP A 114 11.73 -15.31 -5.54
C ASP A 114 12.02 -16.44 -4.52
N ASP A 115 11.78 -16.20 -3.23
CA ASP A 115 11.92 -17.23 -2.21
C ASP A 115 10.74 -18.22 -2.30
N SER A 116 11.01 -19.35 -2.94
CA SER A 116 10.05 -20.45 -3.17
C SER A 116 9.54 -21.09 -1.88
N THR A 117 10.19 -20.86 -0.74
CA THR A 117 9.82 -21.47 0.55
C THR A 117 8.93 -20.57 1.41
N ASN A 118 9.04 -19.25 1.24
CA ASN A 118 8.19 -18.28 1.92
C ASN A 118 8.04 -17.04 1.02
N PRO A 119 7.20 -17.11 -0.02
CA PRO A 119 7.04 -15.99 -0.94
C PRO A 119 6.51 -14.81 -0.13
N ARG A 120 7.32 -13.76 0.06
CA ARG A 120 6.89 -12.52 0.71
C ARG A 120 6.51 -11.55 -0.40
N VAL A 121 5.29 -11.04 -0.33
CA VAL A 121 4.86 -9.98 -1.23
C VAL A 121 5.05 -8.67 -0.51
N ARG A 122 6.06 -7.91 -0.90
CA ARG A 122 6.33 -6.57 -0.35
C ARG A 122 5.68 -5.53 -1.25
N ILE A 123 5.42 -4.36 -0.68
CA ILE A 123 5.14 -3.17 -1.48
C ILE A 123 6.45 -2.40 -1.62
N VAL A 124 6.85 -2.08 -2.84
CA VAL A 124 8.04 -1.30 -3.14
C VAL A 124 7.69 -0.11 -4.01
N ILE A 125 8.59 0.88 -4.02
CA ILE A 125 8.50 2.04 -4.87
C ILE A 125 9.26 1.78 -6.17
N LYS A 126 8.54 1.77 -7.30
CA LYS A 126 9.12 1.63 -8.64
C LYS A 126 8.68 2.78 -9.53
N ASP A 127 9.40 2.98 -10.64
CA ASP A 127 8.98 3.94 -11.65
C ASP A 127 7.63 3.53 -12.26
N ARG A 128 6.80 4.53 -12.52
CA ARG A 128 5.53 4.37 -13.21
C ARG A 128 5.80 3.91 -14.64
N TYR A 129 5.45 2.66 -14.95
CA TYR A 129 5.42 2.11 -16.30
C TYR A 129 4.82 3.11 -17.30
N LYS A 130 5.57 3.34 -18.38
CA LYS A 130 5.12 4.10 -19.53
C LYS A 130 4.50 3.14 -20.54
N LYS A 131 3.65 3.69 -21.42
CA LYS A 131 2.85 2.94 -22.39
C LYS A 131 3.68 2.02 -23.31
N ASP A 132 4.97 2.30 -23.45
CA ASP A 132 5.91 1.58 -24.33
C ASP A 132 6.77 0.54 -23.60
N ASP A 133 6.58 0.37 -22.29
CA ASP A 133 7.28 -0.66 -21.52
C ASP A 133 6.69 -2.05 -21.82
N ASP A 134 7.58 -3.04 -21.98
CA ASP A 134 7.25 -4.43 -22.27
C ASP A 134 6.16 -4.96 -21.32
N ILE A 135 5.01 -5.31 -21.90
CA ILE A 135 3.79 -5.70 -21.19
C ILE A 135 4.02 -6.95 -20.32
N SER A 136 5.00 -7.79 -20.68
CA SER A 136 5.39 -8.97 -19.91
C SER A 136 5.98 -8.63 -18.53
N LYS A 137 6.40 -7.37 -18.30
CA LYS A 137 6.95 -6.88 -17.03
C LYS A 137 5.96 -6.10 -16.18
N LYS A 138 4.68 -6.01 -16.55
CA LYS A 138 3.64 -5.33 -15.77
C LYS A 138 3.34 -6.10 -14.47
N THR A 139 4.28 -6.06 -13.53
CA THR A 139 3.99 -6.35 -12.13
C THR A 139 2.97 -5.32 -11.69
N THR A 140 1.84 -5.83 -11.18
CA THR A 140 0.60 -5.10 -10.91
C THR A 140 0.88 -3.79 -10.17
N GLN A 141 0.61 -2.66 -10.84
CA GLN A 141 0.69 -1.30 -10.26
C GLN A 141 -0.60 -0.86 -9.57
N TRP A 142 -1.65 -1.66 -9.72
CA TRP A 142 -3.01 -1.31 -9.32
C TRP A 142 -3.35 -2.03 -8.03
N PHE A 143 -3.84 -1.27 -7.06
CA PHE A 143 -4.33 -1.77 -5.81
C PHE A 143 -5.84 -1.64 -5.77
N ASP A 144 -6.51 -2.68 -5.30
CA ASP A 144 -7.94 -2.61 -5.04
C ASP A 144 -8.18 -2.14 -3.61
N PHE A 145 -9.05 -1.14 -3.44
CA PHE A 145 -9.62 -0.80 -2.14
C PHE A 145 -10.97 -1.51 -2.04
N VAL A 146 -11.01 -2.59 -1.27
CA VAL A 146 -12.22 -3.39 -1.03
C VAL A 146 -12.80 -3.03 0.33
N ASP A 147 -14.12 -3.16 0.49
CA ASP A 147 -14.85 -2.94 1.75
C ASP A 147 -14.62 -1.55 2.35
N VAL A 148 -14.90 -0.50 1.56
CA VAL A 148 -14.85 0.88 2.04
C VAL A 148 -15.96 1.10 3.07
N VAL A 149 -15.63 0.97 4.35
CA VAL A 149 -16.55 1.19 5.47
C VAL A 149 -16.33 2.60 6.02
N LYS A 150 -17.43 3.37 6.10
CA LYS A 150 -17.46 4.67 6.76
C LYS A 150 -17.32 4.46 8.26
N GLU A 151 -16.36 5.15 8.88
CA GLU A 151 -16.25 5.25 10.35
C GLU A 151 -17.33 6.18 10.92
#